data_AF-A0AAW0GYA0-F1
#
_entry.id   AF-A0AAW0GYA0-F1
#
_cell.length_a   1.000
_cell.length_b   1.000
_cell.length_c   1.000
_cell.angle_alpha   90.00
_cell.angle_beta   90.00
_cell.angle_gamma   90.00
#
_symmetry.space_group_name_H-M   'P 1'
#
loop_
_entity.id
_entity.type
_entity.pdbx_description
1 polymer ?
#
loop_
_entity_poly.entity_id
_entity_poly.type
_entity_poly.pdbx_seq_one_letter_code
_entity_poly.pdbx_strand_id
1 'polypeptide(L)'
;MLGWTSDRVVDYVTSAATGHQRGDGRGTAQKAYHQSRGKKLAEQLPEKPTNREANVLWNTRIYINGYLANTTDIEMKRIITLAGGQVLQTASGATHILTSQQLNGSKTHKLLTGKSKIKPHVVRPEWVMDSVEANKRLPERRYSVIKDSSVSSLVDMLSVPGSSSRNPIEVA
;
A
#
# COMPACT_ATOMS: atom_id res chain seq x y z
N MET A 1 -61.91 -27.97 -17.30
CA MET A 1 -61.12 -29.19 -17.59
C MET A 1 -59.80 -28.72 -18.22
N LEU A 2 -58.69 -28.85 -17.46
CA LEU A 2 -57.26 -28.93 -17.87
C LEU A 2 -56.67 -27.80 -18.74
N GLY A 3 -55.53 -27.17 -18.47
CA GLY A 3 -54.53 -27.33 -17.41
C GLY A 3 -53.41 -26.30 -17.65
N TRP A 4 -52.96 -25.62 -16.60
CA TRP A 4 -51.76 -24.77 -16.64
C TRP A 4 -50.51 -25.65 -16.54
N THR A 5 -49.70 -25.72 -17.60
CA THR A 5 -48.35 -26.27 -17.51
C THR A 5 -47.40 -25.17 -17.04
N SER A 6 -47.16 -25.13 -15.73
CA SER A 6 -46.07 -24.38 -15.13
C SER A 6 -44.76 -25.01 -15.60
N ASP A 7 -44.13 -24.40 -16.61
CA ASP A 7 -42.77 -24.73 -17.02
C ASP A 7 -41.84 -24.22 -15.91
N ARG A 8 -41.56 -25.10 -14.94
CA ARG A 8 -40.60 -24.82 -13.88
C ARG A 8 -39.22 -24.77 -14.52
N VAL A 9 -38.77 -23.57 -14.86
CA VAL A 9 -37.36 -23.27 -15.06
C VAL A 9 -36.66 -23.63 -13.75
N VAL A 10 -36.00 -24.78 -13.73
CA VAL A 10 -35.17 -25.19 -12.61
C VAL A 10 -33.89 -24.36 -12.64
N ASP A 11 -33.79 -23.38 -11.75
CA ASP A 11 -32.52 -22.70 -11.52
C ASP A 11 -31.50 -23.73 -11.05
N TYR A 12 -30.51 -24.04 -11.90
CA TYR A 12 -29.40 -24.90 -11.53
C TYR A 12 -28.49 -24.13 -10.55
N VAL A 13 -28.85 -24.17 -9.27
CA VAL A 13 -28.02 -23.64 -8.20
C VAL A 13 -26.92 -24.66 -7.92
N THR A 14 -25.80 -24.51 -8.61
CA THR A 14 -24.54 -25.16 -8.24
C THR A 14 -24.02 -24.50 -6.96
N SER A 15 -24.37 -25.10 -5.82
CA SER A 15 -23.79 -24.73 -4.53
C SER A 15 -22.29 -25.01 -4.57
N ALA A 16 -21.47 -23.96 -4.70
CA ALA A 16 -20.02 -24.04 -4.55
C ALA A 16 -19.60 -24.28 -3.07
N ALA A 17 -20.40 -25.00 -2.29
CA ALA A 17 -20.22 -25.21 -0.86
C ALA A 17 -19.33 -26.42 -0.52
N THR A 18 -18.67 -27.03 -1.51
CA THR A 18 -17.67 -28.08 -1.25
C THR A 18 -16.27 -27.61 -1.61
N GLY A 19 -15.86 -26.50 -0.98
CA GLY A 19 -14.45 -26.17 -0.84
C GLY A 19 -13.81 -27.19 0.10
N HIS A 20 -13.29 -28.28 -0.45
CA HIS A 20 -12.37 -29.14 0.30
C HIS A 20 -11.20 -28.27 0.73
N GLN A 21 -11.13 -27.93 2.01
CA GLN A 21 -9.96 -27.30 2.60
C GLN A 21 -8.84 -28.34 2.61
N ARG A 22 -8.12 -28.45 1.49
CA ARG A 22 -6.94 -29.30 1.39
C ARG A 22 -5.88 -28.70 2.31
N GLY A 23 -5.50 -29.48 3.31
CA GLY A 23 -4.37 -29.17 4.18
C GLY A 23 -3.07 -29.34 3.41
N ASP A 24 -2.79 -28.44 2.48
CA ASP A 24 -1.49 -28.40 1.83
C ASP A 24 -0.47 -27.87 2.85
N GLY A 25 0.63 -28.63 3.03
CA GLY A 25 1.62 -28.44 4.08
C GLY A 25 2.05 -26.99 4.32
N ARG A 26 2.28 -26.68 5.60
CA ARG A 26 2.66 -25.35 6.11
C ARG A 26 3.84 -24.77 5.32
N GLY A 27 3.56 -23.81 4.43
CA GLY A 27 4.57 -22.95 3.80
C GLY A 27 4.61 -22.97 2.27
N THR A 28 4.46 -24.14 1.63
CA THR A 28 4.61 -24.27 0.16
C THR A 28 3.35 -23.87 -0.59
N ALA A 29 2.18 -24.20 -0.03
CA ALA A 29 0.86 -23.92 -0.59
C ALA A 29 0.60 -22.42 -0.79
N GLN A 30 0.98 -21.61 0.20
CA GLN A 30 0.75 -20.16 0.16
C GLN A 30 1.61 -19.47 -0.91
N LYS A 31 2.83 -19.95 -1.14
CA LYS A 31 3.70 -19.45 -2.22
C LYS A 31 3.14 -19.84 -3.59
N ALA A 32 2.67 -21.07 -3.75
CA ALA A 32 2.05 -21.56 -4.99
C ALA A 32 0.75 -20.81 -5.32
N TYR A 33 -0.08 -20.52 -4.31
CA TYR A 33 -1.28 -19.70 -4.47
C TYR A 33 -0.95 -18.29 -4.97
N HIS A 34 0.02 -17.60 -4.34
CA HIS A 34 0.39 -16.25 -4.77
C HIS A 34 1.02 -16.23 -6.17
N GLN A 35 1.78 -17.25 -6.55
CA GLN A 35 2.34 -17.36 -7.90
C GLN A 35 1.26 -17.56 -8.95
N SER A 36 0.34 -18.50 -8.73
CA SER A 36 -0.77 -18.75 -9.67
C SER A 36 -1.70 -17.54 -9.79
N ARG A 37 -2.01 -16.88 -8.68
CA ARG A 37 -2.79 -15.63 -8.65
C ARG A 37 -2.06 -14.48 -9.32
N GLY A 38 -0.75 -14.35 -9.11
CA GLY A 38 0.09 -13.36 -9.79
C GLY A 38 0.11 -13.55 -11.30
N LYS A 39 0.23 -14.80 -11.76
CA LYS A 39 0.19 -15.14 -13.19
C LYS A 39 -1.16 -14.76 -13.82
N LYS A 40 -2.27 -15.16 -13.21
CA LYS A 40 -3.62 -14.80 -13.69
C LYS A 40 -3.84 -13.29 -13.77
N LEU A 41 -3.38 -12.54 -12.76
CA LEU A 41 -3.48 -11.08 -12.79
C LEU A 41 -2.66 -10.48 -13.94
N ALA A 42 -1.46 -11.01 -14.20
CA ALA A 42 -0.63 -10.55 -15.32
C ALA A 42 -1.29 -10.83 -16.68
N GLU A 43 -1.95 -12.00 -16.84
CA GLU A 43 -2.69 -12.37 -18.06
C GLU A 43 -3.93 -11.47 -18.29
N GLN A 44 -4.56 -10.98 -17.22
CA GLN A 44 -5.74 -10.10 -17.29
C GLN A 44 -5.41 -8.63 -17.48
N LEU A 45 -4.17 -8.22 -17.25
CA LEU A 45 -3.75 -6.83 -17.42
C LEU A 45 -3.60 -6.51 -18.91
N PRO A 46 -3.97 -5.29 -19.35
CA PRO A 46 -3.66 -4.86 -20.71
C PRO A 46 -2.15 -4.83 -20.92
N GLU A 47 -1.70 -4.92 -22.17
CA GLU A 47 -0.28 -4.88 -22.50
C GLU A 47 0.40 -3.67 -21.87
N LYS A 48 1.55 -3.91 -21.23
CA LYS A 48 2.28 -2.85 -20.55
C LYS A 48 2.80 -1.86 -21.60
N PRO A 49 2.53 -0.55 -21.47
CA PRO A 49 3.06 0.43 -22.40
C PRO A 49 4.60 0.37 -22.42
N THR A 50 5.16 0.20 -23.62
CA THR A 50 6.62 0.12 -23.82
C THR A 50 7.30 1.49 -23.64
N ASN A 51 6.52 2.57 -23.63
CA ASN A 51 7.02 3.93 -23.44
C ASN A 51 7.62 4.09 -22.03
N ARG A 52 8.83 4.65 -21.97
CA ARG A 52 9.55 4.93 -20.73
C ARG A 52 8.82 5.95 -19.85
N GLU A 53 8.09 6.88 -20.45
CA GLU A 53 7.28 7.89 -19.75
C GLU A 53 6.15 7.25 -18.94
N ALA A 54 5.60 6.13 -19.41
CA ALA A 54 4.58 5.39 -18.67
C ALA A 54 5.12 4.70 -17.42
N ASN A 55 6.46 4.57 -17.26
CA ASN A 55 7.07 3.92 -16.10
C ASN A 55 7.36 4.92 -14.96
N VAL A 56 6.42 5.81 -14.65
CA VAL A 56 6.56 6.81 -13.59
C VAL A 56 7.02 6.21 -12.25
N LEU A 57 6.55 5.00 -11.94
CA LEU A 57 6.84 4.26 -10.71
C LEU A 57 7.94 3.19 -10.88
N TRP A 58 8.84 3.33 -11.87
CA TRP A 58 10.00 2.45 -12.06
C TRP A 58 10.82 2.22 -10.78
N ASN A 59 11.31 1.00 -10.55
CA ASN A 59 12.06 0.60 -9.35
C ASN A 59 11.34 0.81 -8.01
N THR A 60 10.04 1.09 -8.00
CA THR A 60 9.26 1.08 -6.76
C THR A 60 8.80 -0.33 -6.46
N ARG A 61 8.97 -0.76 -5.22
CA ARG A 61 8.39 -1.98 -4.65
C ARG A 61 7.40 -1.58 -3.58
N ILE A 62 6.12 -1.82 -3.83
CA ILE A 62 5.02 -1.23 -3.08
C ILE A 62 4.23 -2.33 -2.38
N TYR A 63 4.09 -2.21 -1.06
CA TYR A 63 3.18 -3.06 -0.28
C TYR A 63 1.91 -2.29 0.05
N ILE A 64 0.74 -2.87 -0.23
CA ILE A 64 -0.55 -2.26 0.09
C ILE A 64 -0.99 -2.78 1.46
N ASN A 65 -0.96 -1.91 2.47
CA ASN A 65 -1.34 -2.25 3.82
C ASN A 65 -2.84 -2.05 4.05
N GLY A 66 -3.64 -3.02 3.60
CA GLY A 66 -5.06 -3.10 3.89
C GLY A 66 -5.89 -2.04 3.16
N TYR A 67 -6.72 -1.32 3.92
CA TYR A 67 -7.73 -0.40 3.41
C TYR A 67 -7.13 0.83 2.71
N LEU A 68 -7.64 1.12 1.52
CA LEU A 68 -7.38 2.33 0.75
C LEU A 68 -8.68 3.12 0.66
N ALA A 69 -8.67 4.37 1.10
CA ALA A 69 -9.79 5.26 0.92
C ALA A 69 -9.94 5.61 -0.57
N ASN A 70 -11.17 5.69 -1.05
CA ASN A 70 -11.54 6.14 -2.40
C ASN A 70 -11.05 5.26 -3.57
N THR A 71 -10.46 4.09 -3.32
CA THR A 71 -10.02 3.15 -4.37
C THR A 71 -9.98 1.73 -3.86
N THR A 72 -9.98 0.76 -4.77
CA THR A 72 -9.89 -0.67 -4.43
C THR A 72 -8.45 -1.16 -4.51
N ASP A 73 -8.16 -2.26 -3.82
CA ASP A 73 -6.84 -2.89 -3.88
C ASP A 73 -6.51 -3.43 -5.29
N ILE A 74 -7.52 -3.90 -6.02
CA ILE A 74 -7.41 -4.39 -7.40
C ILE A 74 -7.05 -3.24 -8.35
N GLU A 75 -7.79 -2.14 -8.27
CA GLU A 75 -7.54 -0.94 -9.09
C GLU A 75 -6.14 -0.37 -8.81
N MET A 76 -5.78 -0.23 -7.54
CA MET A 76 -4.47 0.27 -7.14
C MET A 76 -3.33 -0.63 -7.68
N LYS A 77 -3.48 -1.96 -7.59
CA LYS A 77 -2.50 -2.91 -8.17
C LYS A 77 -2.35 -2.73 -9.67
N ARG A 78 -3.46 -2.54 -10.38
CA ARG A 78 -3.45 -2.30 -11.82
C ARG A 78 -2.69 -1.02 -12.15
N ILE A 79 -3.02 0.09 -11.49
CA ILE A 79 -2.37 1.39 -11.71
C ILE A 79 -0.88 1.31 -11.45
N ILE A 80 -0.46 0.75 -10.30
CA ILE A 80 0.96 0.60 -9.95
C ILE A 80 1.70 -0.21 -11.01
N THR A 81 1.11 -1.33 -11.44
CA THR A 81 1.75 -2.24 -12.39
C THR A 81 1.89 -1.59 -13.78
N LEU A 82 0.86 -0.89 -14.24
CA LEU A 82 0.89 -0.14 -15.49
C LEU A 82 1.88 1.02 -15.45
N ALA A 83 1.98 1.70 -14.31
CA ALA A 83 2.97 2.75 -14.05
C ALA A 83 4.41 2.24 -13.86
N GLY A 84 4.64 0.93 -14.00
CA GLY A 84 5.97 0.32 -13.92
C GLY A 84 6.49 0.01 -12.52
N GLY A 85 5.65 0.12 -11.49
CA GLY A 85 5.95 -0.31 -10.14
C GLY A 85 5.69 -1.80 -9.92
N GLN A 86 6.29 -2.36 -8.86
CA GLN A 86 6.11 -3.74 -8.45
C GLN A 86 5.27 -3.82 -7.17
N VAL A 87 4.17 -4.55 -7.19
CA VAL A 87 3.38 -4.81 -5.97
C VAL A 87 3.91 -6.02 -5.22
N LEU A 88 4.20 -5.84 -3.93
CA LEU A 88 4.62 -6.89 -3.01
C LEU A 88 3.45 -7.45 -2.21
N GLN A 89 3.53 -8.73 -1.86
CA GLN A 89 2.55 -9.40 -1.00
C GLN A 89 2.83 -9.19 0.50
N THR A 90 4.04 -8.77 0.86
CA THR A 90 4.44 -8.49 2.24
C THR A 90 5.23 -7.20 2.31
N ALA A 91 5.29 -6.59 3.49
CA ALA A 91 6.07 -5.37 3.72
C ALA A 91 7.59 -5.60 3.65
N SER A 92 8.06 -6.85 3.68
CA SER A 92 9.49 -7.17 3.62
C SER A 92 10.08 -6.77 2.26
N GLY A 93 11.12 -5.93 2.27
CA GLY A 93 11.74 -5.41 1.06
C GLY A 93 10.92 -4.33 0.34
N ALA A 94 9.82 -3.85 0.92
CA ALA A 94 9.07 -2.73 0.37
C ALA A 94 9.92 -1.46 0.41
N THR A 95 9.81 -0.65 -0.64
CA THR A 95 10.27 0.74 -0.69
C THR A 95 9.18 1.69 -0.24
N HIS A 96 7.92 1.33 -0.50
CA HIS A 96 6.75 2.12 -0.14
C HIS A 96 5.69 1.21 0.48
N ILE A 97 5.02 1.72 1.51
CA ILE A 97 3.84 1.10 2.10
C ILE A 97 2.67 2.06 1.88
N LEU A 98 1.66 1.61 1.14
CA LEU A 98 0.43 2.37 0.92
C LEU A 98 -0.58 2.07 2.02
N THR A 99 -1.14 3.12 2.60
CA THR A 99 -2.20 3.02 3.60
C THR A 99 -2.94 4.34 3.69
N SER A 100 -4.27 4.29 3.82
CA SER A 100 -5.06 5.49 4.12
C SER A 100 -5.24 5.73 5.62
N GLN A 101 -4.81 4.78 6.45
CA GLN A 101 -4.91 4.83 7.90
C GLN A 101 -3.53 4.73 8.55
N GLN A 102 -3.42 5.17 9.82
CA GLN A 102 -2.21 4.97 10.60
C GLN A 102 -1.86 3.48 10.71
N LEU A 103 -0.56 3.17 10.70
CA LEU A 103 -0.10 1.82 11.02
C LEU A 103 -0.37 1.54 12.52
N ASN A 104 -0.68 0.29 12.85
CA ASN A 104 -0.81 -0.11 14.25
C ASN A 104 0.51 0.10 15.02
N GLY A 105 0.41 0.20 16.34
CA GLY A 105 1.57 0.51 17.20
C GLY A 105 2.77 -0.41 16.95
N SER A 106 2.56 -1.72 16.80
CA SER A 106 3.64 -2.68 16.54
C SER A 106 4.33 -2.49 15.18
N LYS A 107 3.58 -2.21 14.11
CA LYS A 107 4.14 -1.93 12.77
C LYS A 107 4.87 -0.59 12.76
N THR A 108 4.30 0.44 13.39
CA THR A 108 4.93 1.75 13.55
C THR A 108 6.23 1.63 14.35
N HIS A 109 6.20 0.96 15.50
CA HIS A 109 7.39 0.72 16.32
C HIS A 109 8.46 -0.03 15.52
N LYS A 110 8.11 -1.12 14.84
CA LYS A 110 9.04 -1.88 14.00
C LYS A 110 9.66 -1.04 12.89
N LEU A 111 8.89 -0.12 12.31
CA LEU A 111 9.40 0.80 11.29
C LEU A 111 10.38 1.82 11.87
N LEU A 112 10.03 2.45 12.99
CA LEU A 112 10.83 3.51 13.61
C LEU A 112 12.13 2.96 14.24
N THR A 113 12.04 1.84 14.94
CA THR A 113 13.16 1.23 15.69
C THR A 113 13.95 0.20 14.88
N GLY A 114 13.40 -0.27 13.76
CA GLY A 114 14.01 -1.31 12.96
C GLY A 114 15.34 -0.89 12.34
N LYS A 115 16.36 -1.75 12.48
CA LYS A 115 17.69 -1.58 11.88
C LYS A 115 17.74 -1.94 10.39
N SER A 116 16.64 -1.79 9.66
CA SER A 116 16.58 -2.10 8.24
C SER A 116 17.44 -1.10 7.46
N LYS A 117 18.27 -1.60 6.53
CA LYS A 117 19.03 -0.74 5.59
C LYS A 117 18.10 0.14 4.74
N ILE A 118 16.88 -0.35 4.48
CA ILE A 118 15.86 0.34 3.70
C ILE A 118 14.68 0.60 4.63
N LYS A 119 14.44 1.88 4.96
CA LYS A 119 13.22 2.31 5.65
C LYS A 119 12.17 2.63 4.59
N PRO A 120 11.05 1.90 4.51
CA PRO A 120 10.02 2.20 3.52
C PRO A 120 9.34 3.53 3.82
N HIS A 121 8.97 4.25 2.77
CA HIS A 121 8.09 5.41 2.86
C HIS A 121 6.65 4.95 3.11
N VAL A 122 6.04 5.38 4.22
CA VAL A 122 4.64 5.09 4.50
C VAL A 122 3.79 6.24 4.00
N VAL A 123 3.14 6.04 2.87
CA VAL A 123 2.44 7.10 2.15
C VAL A 123 0.98 6.73 1.88
N ARG A 124 0.22 7.80 1.69
CA ARG A 124 -1.17 7.77 1.23
C ARG A 124 -1.31 7.30 -0.23
N PRO A 125 -2.41 6.64 -0.62
CA PRO A 125 -2.62 6.17 -2.00
C PRO A 125 -2.59 7.27 -3.06
N GLU A 126 -2.98 8.49 -2.67
CA GLU A 126 -2.96 9.68 -3.52
C GLU A 126 -1.56 9.94 -4.11
N TRP A 127 -0.48 9.53 -3.44
CA TRP A 127 0.88 9.63 -3.98
C TRP A 127 1.04 8.89 -5.32
N VAL A 128 0.42 7.70 -5.46
CA VAL A 128 0.45 6.92 -6.70
C VAL A 128 -0.36 7.64 -7.77
N MET A 129 -1.59 8.04 -7.43
CA MET A 129 -2.53 8.65 -8.37
C MET A 129 -1.97 9.96 -8.92
N ASP A 130 -1.55 10.86 -8.03
CA ASP A 130 -1.00 12.17 -8.38
C ASP A 130 0.32 12.04 -9.14
N SER A 131 1.17 11.04 -8.82
CA SER A 131 2.40 10.81 -9.58
C SER A 131 2.11 10.38 -11.02
N VAL A 132 1.14 9.48 -11.19
CA VAL A 132 0.72 9.02 -12.52
C VAL A 132 0.09 10.16 -13.31
N GLU A 133 -0.77 10.95 -12.68
CA GLU A 133 -1.40 12.13 -13.29
C GLU A 133 -0.37 13.19 -13.70
N ALA A 134 0.62 13.45 -12.85
CA ALA A 134 1.72 14.38 -13.13
C ALA A 134 2.77 13.81 -14.11
N ASN A 135 2.60 12.57 -14.56
CA ASN A 135 3.57 11.82 -15.37
C ASN A 135 5.00 11.80 -14.79
N LYS A 136 5.11 11.90 -13.45
CA LYS A 136 6.39 12.02 -12.73
C LYS A 136 6.22 11.58 -11.28
N ARG A 137 7.22 10.86 -10.75
CA ARG A 137 7.23 10.48 -9.33
C ARG A 137 7.31 11.73 -8.46
N LEU A 138 6.27 11.94 -7.66
CA LEU A 138 6.21 13.05 -6.72
C LEU A 138 6.96 12.71 -5.42
N PRO A 139 7.41 13.71 -4.66
CA PRO A 139 8.04 13.49 -3.36
C PRO A 139 7.08 12.90 -2.32
N GLU A 140 7.54 11.89 -1.59
CA GLU A 140 6.76 11.11 -0.63
C GLU A 140 6.35 11.94 0.61
N ARG A 141 7.15 12.95 0.98
CA ARG A 141 7.00 13.72 2.22
C ARG A 141 5.60 14.34 2.39
N ARG A 142 4.99 14.82 1.30
CA ARG A 142 3.65 15.45 1.32
C ARG A 142 2.52 14.46 1.56
N TYR A 143 2.80 13.17 1.35
CA TYR A 143 1.85 12.08 1.44
C TYR A 143 2.14 11.17 2.65
N SER A 144 3.13 11.54 3.49
CA SER A 144 3.54 10.73 4.63
C SER A 144 2.42 10.60 5.66
N VAL A 145 2.13 9.37 6.05
CA VAL A 145 1.11 9.03 7.06
C VAL A 145 1.71 9.05 8.47
N ILE A 146 3.02 8.79 8.56
CA ILE A 146 3.75 8.78 9.83
C ILE A 146 4.50 10.10 9.96
N LYS A 147 4.28 10.79 11.08
CA LYS A 147 5.11 11.91 11.52
C LYS A 147 6.22 11.33 12.38
N ASP A 148 7.45 11.37 11.86
CA ASP A 148 8.61 11.06 12.70
C ASP A 148 8.90 12.29 13.57
N SER A 149 8.54 12.21 14.86
CA SER A 149 8.79 13.27 15.84
C SER A 149 10.20 13.20 16.42
N SER A 150 11.02 12.22 16.04
CA SER A 150 12.39 12.07 16.55
C SER A 150 13.38 13.03 15.90
N VAL A 151 12.98 13.67 14.79
CA VAL A 151 13.78 14.66 14.08
C VAL A 151 13.05 15.99 14.05
N SER A 152 13.56 16.98 14.78
CA SER A 152 13.05 18.35 14.73
C SER A 152 13.24 18.88 13.31
N SER A 153 12.20 19.49 12.75
CA SER A 153 12.36 20.12 11.44
C SER A 153 13.24 21.37 11.58
N LEU A 154 13.94 21.77 10.51
CA LEU A 154 14.77 22.99 10.54
C LEU A 154 13.97 24.22 10.94
N VAL A 155 12.68 24.28 10.59
CA VAL A 155 11.79 25.37 11.00
C VAL A 155 11.52 25.34 12.51
N ASP A 156 11.40 24.16 13.13
CA ASP A 156 11.27 24.04 14.58
C ASP A 156 12.55 24.47 15.30
N MET A 157 13.72 24.12 14.76
CA MET A 157 15.01 24.53 15.33
C MET A 157 15.22 26.05 15.25
N LEU A 158 14.80 26.68 14.13
CA LEU A 158 14.96 28.12 13.92
C LEU A 158 13.91 28.96 14.66
N SER A 159 12.80 28.36 15.09
CA SER A 159 11.71 29.06 15.78
C SER A 159 11.87 29.11 17.29
N VAL A 160 12.92 28.48 17.86
CA VAL A 160 13.21 28.58 19.31
C VAL A 160 13.80 29.97 19.60
N PRO A 161 13.08 30.88 20.29
CA PRO A 161 13.66 32.13 20.75
C PRO A 161 14.63 31.77 21.89
N GLY A 162 15.90 32.16 21.76
CA GLY A 162 16.92 31.87 22.77
C GLY A 162 16.47 32.31 24.16
N SER A 163 16.47 31.37 25.12
CA SER A 163 16.18 31.68 26.52
C SER A 163 17.34 32.48 27.13
N SER A 164 17.26 33.79 27.06
CA SER A 164 18.16 34.71 27.77
C SER A 164 17.69 34.88 29.22
N SER A 165 17.91 33.89 30.09
CA SER A 165 17.78 34.09 31.53
C SER A 165 19.04 34.77 32.09
N ARG A 166 19.06 36.11 32.12
CA ARG A 166 19.91 36.84 33.07
C ARG A 166 19.01 37.29 34.22
N ASN A 167 19.13 36.62 35.36
CA ASN A 167 18.58 37.14 36.60
C ASN A 167 19.43 38.35 37.04
N PRO A 168 18.84 39.51 37.35
CA PRO A 168 19.57 40.60 38.01
C PRO A 168 19.93 40.17 39.44
N ILE A 169 21.20 40.31 39.80
CA ILE A 169 21.66 40.18 41.19
C ILE A 169 21.22 41.45 41.90
N GLU A 170 20.26 41.32 42.82
CA GLU A 170 19.90 42.39 43.76
C GLU A 170 20.95 42.41 44.87
N VAL A 171 21.78 43.46 44.89
CA VAL A 171 22.74 43.73 45.96
C VAL A 171 22.06 44.61 47.00
N ALA A 172 22.02 44.13 48.25
CA ALA A 172 21.62 44.88 49.44
C ALA A 172 22.80 45.68 50.01
#